data_AF-A0A350HEE1-F1
#
_entry.id   AF-A0A350HEE1-F1
#
_cell.length_a   1.000
_cell.length_b   1.000
_cell.length_c   1.000
_cell.angle_alpha   90.00
_cell.angle_beta   90.00
_cell.angle_gamma   90.00
#
_symmetry.space_group_name_H-M   'P 1'
#
loop_
_entity.id
_entity.type
_entity.pdbx_description
1 polymer ?
#
loop_
_entity_poly.entity_id
_entity_poly.type
_entity_poly.pdbx_seq_one_letter_code
_entity_poly.pdbx_strand_id
1 'polypeptide(L)'
;MTYIAANQGAIDLSIGNVLGSYICNIGIVIGTTAIIKPLRVNSETLEHAIPLLAIAIIITALLLVIGNTFSAIDGLVLLGLFLGYILLCYLHIRKHQKRFTTQQQNQRQSGAYITYALFLLCLGGLLVGSEIMVNAARQIAILFSVDELIIGLTVVAIGTSLPE
;
A
#
# COMPACT_ATOMS: atom_id res chain seq x y z
N MET A 1 -1.05 -9.92 -6.84
CA MET A 1 -0.43 -9.80 -8.19
C MET A 1 1.09 -9.98 -8.16
N THR A 2 1.85 -9.18 -7.41
CA THR A 2 3.33 -9.21 -7.39
C THR A 2 3.94 -10.61 -7.14
N TYR A 3 3.48 -11.35 -6.12
CA TYR A 3 3.93 -12.72 -5.85
C TYR A 3 3.63 -13.69 -7.00
N ILE A 4 2.45 -13.58 -7.60
CA ILE A 4 1.99 -14.46 -8.69
C ILE A 4 2.80 -14.17 -9.96
N ALA A 5 3.02 -12.90 -10.29
CA ALA A 5 3.83 -12.48 -11.44
C ALA A 5 5.31 -12.91 -11.29
N ALA A 6 5.88 -12.78 -10.09
CA ALA A 6 7.23 -13.25 -9.79
C ALA A 6 7.36 -14.77 -9.97
N ASN A 7 6.37 -15.56 -9.52
CA ASN A 7 6.39 -17.01 -9.67
C ASN A 7 6.15 -17.48 -11.12
N GLN A 8 5.57 -16.64 -11.97
CA GLN A 8 5.33 -16.91 -13.39
C GLN A 8 6.47 -16.41 -14.32
N GLY A 9 7.56 -15.88 -13.76
CA GLY A 9 8.69 -15.34 -14.54
C GLY A 9 8.43 -13.96 -15.17
N ALA A 10 7.27 -13.35 -14.91
CA ALA A 10 6.91 -12.01 -15.39
C ALA A 10 7.47 -10.93 -14.45
N ILE A 11 8.80 -10.86 -14.37
CA ILE A 11 9.54 -9.97 -13.44
C ILE A 11 9.24 -8.50 -13.75
N ASP A 12 9.20 -8.12 -15.03
CA ASP A 12 8.94 -6.75 -15.46
C ASP A 12 7.53 -6.27 -15.08
N LEU A 13 6.53 -7.15 -15.19
CA LEU A 13 5.16 -6.87 -14.74
C LEU A 13 5.09 -6.71 -13.22
N SER A 14 5.83 -7.53 -12.47
CA SER A 14 5.90 -7.47 -11.02
C SER A 14 6.54 -6.16 -10.54
N ILE A 15 7.69 -5.77 -11.12
CA ILE A 15 8.39 -4.52 -10.79
C ILE A 15 7.53 -3.32 -11.20
N GLY A 16 6.96 -3.35 -12.41
CA GLY A 16 6.06 -2.32 -12.90
C GLY A 16 4.89 -2.08 -11.95
N ASN A 17 4.22 -3.14 -11.49
CA ASN A 17 3.12 -3.04 -10.53
C ASN A 17 3.53 -2.39 -9.21
N VAL A 18 4.68 -2.78 -8.64
CA VAL A 18 5.17 -2.22 -7.37
C VAL A 18 5.45 -0.73 -7.50
N LEU A 19 6.26 -0.35 -8.50
CA LEU A 19 6.61 1.06 -8.72
C LEU A 19 5.39 1.90 -9.07
N GLY A 20 4.53 1.37 -9.94
CA GLY A 20 3.31 2.03 -10.38
C GLY A 20 2.35 2.29 -9.22
N SER A 21 2.17 1.32 -8.32
CA SER A 21 1.26 1.46 -7.17
C SER A 21 1.72 2.58 -6.24
N TYR A 22 3.04 2.70 -6.00
CA TYR A 22 3.58 3.82 -5.22
C TYR A 22 3.37 5.18 -5.91
N ILE A 23 3.59 5.24 -7.23
CA ILE A 23 3.37 6.47 -8.00
C ILE A 23 1.88 6.85 -7.99
N CYS A 24 0.99 5.88 -8.19
CA CYS A 24 -0.46 6.08 -8.16
C CYS A 24 -0.93 6.57 -6.78
N ASN A 25 -0.45 5.96 -5.70
CA ASN A 25 -0.86 6.34 -4.35
C ASN A 25 -0.40 7.75 -3.99
N ILE A 26 0.83 8.14 -4.33
CA ILE A 26 1.33 9.48 -4.01
C ILE A 26 0.72 10.53 -4.95
N GLY A 27 0.68 10.24 -6.25
CA GLY A 27 0.22 11.20 -7.26
C GLY A 27 -1.30 11.32 -7.31
N ILE A 28 -1.99 10.20 -7.51
CA ILE A 28 -3.44 10.18 -7.73
C ILE A 28 -4.17 10.19 -6.38
N VAL A 29 -3.91 9.24 -5.48
CA VAL A 29 -4.68 9.12 -4.24
C VAL A 29 -4.41 10.30 -3.30
N ILE A 30 -3.15 10.52 -2.90
CA ILE A 30 -2.79 11.63 -2.01
C ILE A 30 -3.00 12.99 -2.70
N GLY A 31 -2.65 13.12 -3.98
CA GLY A 31 -2.84 14.37 -4.72
C GLY A 31 -4.31 14.78 -4.84
N THR A 32 -5.20 13.86 -5.21
CA THR A 32 -6.65 14.17 -5.32
C THR A 32 -7.28 14.42 -3.96
N THR A 33 -6.95 13.62 -2.94
CA THR A 33 -7.45 13.84 -1.57
C THR A 33 -7.01 15.18 -1.02
N ALA A 34 -5.76 15.61 -1.26
CA ALA A 34 -5.26 16.92 -0.85
C ALA A 34 -5.96 18.10 -1.55
N ILE A 35 -6.34 17.94 -2.82
CA ILE A 35 -7.13 18.95 -3.57
C ILE A 35 -8.54 19.07 -2.99
N ILE A 36 -9.20 17.93 -2.72
CA ILE A 36 -10.59 17.92 -2.20
C ILE A 36 -10.63 18.41 -0.75
N LYS A 37 -9.69 17.94 0.08
CA LYS A 37 -9.62 18.26 1.50
C LYS A 37 -8.15 18.38 1.93
N PRO A 38 -7.67 19.59 2.25
CA PRO A 38 -6.28 19.79 2.66
C PRO A 38 -5.89 18.88 3.82
N LEU A 39 -4.87 18.05 3.59
CA LEU A 39 -4.36 17.09 4.56
C LEU A 39 -3.55 17.84 5.64
N ARG A 40 -4.04 17.83 6.88
CA ARG A 40 -3.26 18.29 8.04
C ARG A 40 -2.37 17.14 8.52
N VAL A 41 -1.07 17.30 8.38
CA VAL A 41 -0.08 16.33 8.87
C VAL A 41 0.14 16.57 10.37
N ASN A 42 -0.08 15.55 11.19
CA ASN A 42 0.19 15.63 12.63
C ASN A 42 1.69 15.57 12.89
N SER A 43 2.18 16.31 13.90
CA SER A 43 3.60 16.35 14.26
C SER A 43 4.17 14.97 14.57
N GLU A 44 3.38 14.08 15.17
CA GLU A 44 3.82 12.70 15.45
C GLU A 44 4.19 11.91 14.19
N THR A 45 3.46 12.11 13.08
CA THR A 45 3.76 11.48 11.79
C THR A 45 5.07 12.02 11.21
N LEU A 46 5.29 13.33 11.35
CA LEU A 46 6.48 14.01 10.84
C LEU A 46 7.75 13.66 11.64
N GLU A 47 7.62 13.41 12.94
CA GLU A 47 8.74 13.12 13.82
C GLU A 47 9.14 11.63 13.83
N HIS A 48 8.21 10.70 13.59
CA HIS A 48 8.49 9.28 13.75
C HIS A 48 8.30 8.44 12.48
N ALA A 49 7.24 8.68 11.70
CA ALA A 49 6.94 7.84 10.53
C ALA A 49 7.81 8.23 9.32
N ILE A 50 7.91 9.52 9.03
CA ILE A 50 8.67 10.03 7.88
C ILE A 50 10.18 9.75 7.99
N PRO A 51 10.85 10.01 9.14
CA PRO A 51 12.29 9.76 9.27
C PRO A 51 12.65 8.28 9.15
N LEU A 52 11.81 7.38 9.68
CA LEU A 52 12.06 5.94 9.58
C LEU A 52 11.89 5.44 8.15
N LEU A 53 10.91 5.96 7.40
CA LEU A 53 10.77 5.71 5.96
C LEU A 53 12.02 6.17 5.21
N ALA A 54 12.54 7.36 5.52
CA ALA A 54 13.78 7.86 4.94
C ALA A 54 14.97 6.94 5.25
N ILE A 55 15.09 6.46 6.49
CA ILE A 55 16.12 5.50 6.89
C ILE A 55 16.00 4.19 6.09
N ALA A 56 14.78 3.66 5.92
CA ALA A 56 14.56 2.44 5.14
C ALA A 56 15.00 2.62 3.68
N ILE A 57 14.68 3.75 3.06
CA ILE A 57 15.10 4.10 1.69
C ILE A 57 16.63 4.20 1.62
N ILE A 58 17.27 4.87 2.58
CA ILE A 58 18.73 5.04 2.64
C ILE A 58 19.43 3.68 2.79
N ILE A 59 18.96 2.83 3.70
CA ILE A 59 19.52 1.48 3.90
C ILE A 59 19.38 0.66 2.62
N THR A 60 18.23 0.72 1.96
CA THR A 60 18.01 0.01 0.70
C THR A 60 18.95 0.50 -0.40
N ALA A 61 19.12 1.83 -0.52
CA ALA A 61 20.04 2.42 -1.48
C ALA A 61 21.50 2.02 -1.20
N LEU A 62 21.91 1.97 0.08
CA LEU A 62 23.25 1.55 0.47
C LEU A 62 23.51 0.07 0.13
N LEU A 63 22.56 -0.82 0.44
CA LEU A 63 22.65 -2.25 0.10
C LEU A 63 22.79 -2.45 -1.41
N LEU A 64 22.04 -1.68 -2.21
CA LEU A 64 22.11 -1.74 -3.67
C LEU A 64 23.48 -1.32 -4.20
N VAL A 65 24.08 -0.26 -3.64
CA VAL A 65 25.43 0.21 -4.05
C VAL A 65 26.51 -0.82 -3.72
N ILE A 66 26.37 -1.56 -2.61
CA ILE A 66 27.36 -2.55 -2.17
C ILE A 66 27.21 -3.87 -2.94
N GLY A 67 25.98 -4.36 -3.12
CA GLY A 67 25.69 -5.67 -3.70
C GLY A 67 25.49 -5.68 -5.22
N ASN A 68 25.30 -4.50 -5.84
CA ASN A 68 25.01 -4.27 -7.26
C ASN A 68 23.80 -5.07 -7.84
N THR A 69 23.09 -5.82 -7.00
CA THR A 69 21.95 -6.67 -7.34
C THR A 69 21.03 -6.76 -6.12
N PHE A 70 19.73 -6.98 -6.35
CA PHE A 70 18.78 -7.25 -5.28
C PHE A 70 18.88 -8.72 -4.86
N SER A 71 19.47 -8.96 -3.69
CA SER A 71 19.59 -10.29 -3.11
C SER A 71 18.41 -10.61 -2.19
N ALA A 72 18.15 -11.91 -1.97
CA ALA A 72 17.18 -12.37 -0.98
C ALA A 72 17.51 -11.87 0.44
N ILE A 73 18.80 -11.65 0.72
CA ILE A 73 19.27 -11.09 2.00
C ILE A 73 18.78 -9.65 2.18
N ASP A 74 18.82 -8.84 1.12
CA ASP A 74 18.34 -7.45 1.15
C ASP A 74 16.85 -7.40 1.45
N GLY A 75 16.08 -8.31 0.84
CA GLY A 75 14.66 -8.50 1.14
C GLY A 75 14.40 -8.90 2.59
N LEU A 76 15.24 -9.76 3.17
CA LEU A 76 15.12 -10.18 4.57
C LEU A 76 15.43 -9.02 5.53
N VAL A 77 16.45 -8.22 5.24
CA VAL A 77 16.79 -7.01 6.01
C VAL A 77 15.65 -6.00 5.98
N LEU A 78 15.11 -5.73 4.79
CA LEU A 78 13.94 -4.86 4.59
C LEU A 78 12.70 -5.35 5.36
N LEU A 79 12.43 -6.65 5.30
CA LEU A 79 11.32 -7.27 6.03
C LEU A 79 11.50 -7.14 7.54
N GLY A 80 12.72 -7.35 8.05
CA GLY A 80 13.06 -7.13 9.45
C GLY A 80 12.83 -5.68 9.90
N LEU A 81 13.22 -4.71 9.07
CA LEU A 81 13.00 -3.28 9.32
C LEU A 81 11.50 -2.94 9.33
N PHE A 82 10.73 -3.49 8.38
CA PHE A 82 9.28 -3.34 8.32
C PHE A 82 8.57 -3.90 9.56
N LEU A 83 8.93 -5.11 10.00
CA LEU A 83 8.40 -5.70 11.23
C LEU A 83 8.80 -4.88 12.47
N GLY A 84 10.04 -4.40 12.52
CA GLY A 84 10.53 -3.50 13.57
C GLY A 84 9.72 -2.20 13.63
N TYR A 85 9.38 -1.62 12.47
CA TYR A 85 8.51 -0.45 12.41
C TYR A 85 7.11 -0.72 12.98
N ILE A 86 6.46 -1.82 12.57
CA ILE A 86 5.14 -2.19 13.10
C ILE A 86 5.21 -2.35 14.63
N LEU A 87 6.27 -2.98 15.15
CA LEU A 87 6.46 -3.14 16.58
C LEU A 87 6.63 -1.78 17.29
N LEU A 88 7.45 -0.88 16.76
CA LEU A 88 7.63 0.47 17.32
C LEU A 88 6.31 1.25 17.32
N CYS A 89 5.54 1.18 16.22
CA CYS A 89 4.23 1.81 16.11
C CYS A 89 3.26 1.26 17.16
N TYR A 90 3.19 -0.07 17.30
CA TYR A 90 2.36 -0.73 18.29
C TYR A 90 2.72 -0.32 19.74
N LEU A 91 4.01 -0.29 20.07
CA LEU A 91 4.48 0.12 21.39
C LEU A 91 4.21 1.61 21.67
N HIS A 92 4.35 2.47 20.66
CA HIS A 92 4.07 3.90 20.75
C HIS A 92 2.58 4.17 21.01
N ILE A 93 1.69 3.53 20.24
CA ILE A 93 0.24 3.66 20.40
C ILE A 93 -0.21 3.12 21.77
N ARG A 94 0.32 1.97 22.20
CA ARG A 94 -0.01 1.37 23.51
C ARG A 94 0.34 2.29 24.69
N LYS A 95 1.34 3.15 24.55
CA LYS A 95 1.74 4.13 25.57
C LYS A 95 0.81 5.36 25.62
N HIS A 96 0.16 5.73 24.50
CA HIS A 96 -0.79 6.85 24.40
C HIS A 96 -2.28 6.46 24.57
N GLN A 97 -2.62 5.17 24.56
CA GLN A 97 -4.01 4.68 24.60
C GLN A 97 -4.72 4.84 25.96
N LYS A 98 -4.02 5.21 27.04
CA LYS A 98 -4.64 5.46 28.36
C LYS A 98 -5.49 6.74 28.45
N ARG A 99 -5.61 7.55 27.38
CA ARG A 99 -6.39 8.81 27.38
C ARG A 99 -7.68 8.79 26.55
N PHE A 100 -7.89 7.82 25.66
CA PHE A 100 -9.02 7.82 24.71
C PHE A 100 -10.21 6.94 25.12
N THR A 101 -10.08 6.13 26.19
CA THR A 101 -11.14 5.19 26.60
C THR A 101 -12.28 5.83 27.41
N THR A 102 -12.15 7.07 27.89
CA THR A 102 -13.14 7.66 28.82
C THR A 102 -14.27 8.46 28.16
N GLN A 103 -14.23 8.74 26.85
CA GLN A 103 -15.20 9.67 26.21
C GLN A 103 -16.14 9.06 25.15
N GLN A 104 -15.99 7.79 24.76
CA GLN A 104 -16.79 7.15 23.69
C GLN A 104 -17.80 6.09 24.18
N GLN A 105 -18.20 6.12 25.44
CA GLN A 105 -19.12 5.11 26.01
C GLN A 105 -20.62 5.40 25.79
N ASN A 106 -21.04 6.35 24.95
CA ASN A 106 -22.47 6.64 24.82
C ASN A 106 -22.94 7.05 23.41
N GLN A 107 -22.72 6.20 22.40
CA GLN A 107 -23.49 6.25 21.15
C GLN A 107 -23.98 4.85 20.76
N ARG A 108 -25.28 4.78 20.44
CA ARG A 108 -26.16 3.61 20.44
C ARG A 108 -25.68 2.41 19.62
N GLN A 109 -25.68 1.25 20.28
CA GLN A 109 -25.65 -0.10 19.69
C GLN A 109 -26.96 -0.42 18.96
N SER A 110 -27.14 0.03 17.72
CA SER A 110 -28.21 -0.49 16.88
C SER A 110 -27.66 -0.79 15.49
N GLY A 111 -27.56 -2.09 15.17
CA GLY A 111 -27.17 -2.59 13.86
C GLY A 111 -25.73 -3.09 13.69
N ALA A 112 -24.97 -3.38 14.75
CA ALA A 112 -23.56 -3.80 14.64
C ALA A 112 -23.34 -4.93 13.62
N TYR A 113 -24.18 -5.97 13.62
CA TYR A 113 -24.11 -7.07 12.65
C TYR A 113 -24.38 -6.65 11.21
N ILE A 114 -25.31 -5.71 10.99
CA ILE A 114 -25.62 -5.17 9.67
C ILE A 114 -24.45 -4.34 9.15
N THR A 115 -23.82 -3.54 10.02
CA THR A 115 -22.62 -2.77 9.66
C THR A 115 -21.45 -3.68 9.29
N TYR A 116 -21.19 -4.74 10.06
CA TYR A 116 -20.15 -5.72 9.72
C TYR A 116 -20.47 -6.47 8.42
N ALA A 117 -21.74 -6.87 8.22
CA ALA A 117 -22.17 -7.54 7.00
C ALA A 117 -22.02 -6.64 5.76
N LEU A 118 -22.46 -5.38 5.83
CA LEU A 118 -22.29 -4.40 4.76
C LEU A 118 -20.82 -4.08 4.50
N PHE A 119 -19.99 -3.97 5.54
CA PHE A 119 -18.55 -3.75 5.39
C PHE A 119 -17.90 -4.89 4.63
N LEU A 120 -18.19 -6.15 5.00
CA LEU A 120 -17.66 -7.32 4.30
C LEU A 120 -18.17 -7.42 2.87
N LEU A 121 -19.44 -7.07 2.63
CA LEU A 121 -20.03 -7.03 1.29
C LEU A 121 -19.33 -5.99 0.40
N CYS A 122 -19.14 -4.76 0.91
CA CYS A 122 -18.43 -3.70 0.19
C CYS A 122 -16.98 -4.06 -0.06
N LEU A 123 -16.27 -4.61 0.93
CA LEU A 123 -14.90 -5.06 0.79
C LEU A 123 -14.79 -6.14 -0.29
N GLY A 124 -15.67 -7.15 -0.26
CA GLY A 124 -15.72 -8.19 -1.28
C GLY A 124 -16.02 -7.65 -2.68
N GLY A 125 -17.00 -6.76 -2.80
CA GLY A 125 -17.34 -6.11 -4.07
C GLY A 125 -16.19 -5.27 -4.65
N LEU A 126 -15.47 -4.55 -3.80
CA LEU A 126 -14.32 -3.72 -4.18
C LEU A 126 -13.15 -4.57 -4.67
N LEU A 127 -12.83 -5.66 -3.96
CA LEU A 127 -11.75 -6.58 -4.33
C LEU A 127 -12.04 -7.33 -5.64
N VAL A 128 -13.26 -7.84 -5.79
CA VAL A 128 -13.66 -8.55 -7.02
C VAL A 128 -13.79 -7.57 -8.19
N GLY A 129 -14.38 -6.40 -7.95
CA GLY A 129 -14.55 -5.38 -8.97
C GLY A 129 -13.21 -4.86 -9.52
N SER A 130 -12.23 -4.61 -8.64
CA SER A 130 -10.90 -4.19 -9.05
C SER A 130 -10.18 -5.27 -9.86
N GLU A 131 -10.28 -6.54 -9.46
CA GLU A 131 -9.65 -7.65 -10.20
C GLU A 131 -10.24 -7.81 -11.62
N ILE A 132 -11.57 -7.75 -11.75
CA ILE A 132 -12.23 -7.84 -13.06
C ILE A 132 -11.81 -6.67 -13.96
N MET A 133 -11.81 -5.44 -13.41
CA MET A 133 -11.40 -4.26 -14.16
C MET A 133 -9.94 -4.36 -14.65
N VAL A 134 -9.01 -4.76 -13.77
CA VAL A 134 -7.60 -4.93 -14.11
C VAL A 134 -7.43 -5.98 -15.20
N ASN A 135 -8.12 -7.11 -15.09
CA ASN A 135 -8.01 -8.19 -16.07
C ASN A 135 -8.56 -7.78 -17.44
N ALA A 136 -9.67 -7.05 -17.48
CA ALA A 136 -10.23 -6.51 -18.73
C ALA A 136 -9.30 -5.48 -19.37
N ALA A 137 -8.78 -4.53 -18.58
CA ALA A 137 -7.87 -3.50 -19.07
C ALA A 137 -6.52 -4.09 -19.55
N ARG A 138 -6.01 -5.12 -18.85
CA ARG A 138 -4.81 -5.86 -19.28
C ARG A 138 -5.02 -6.53 -20.64
N GLN A 139 -6.15 -7.21 -20.85
CA GLN A 139 -6.44 -7.87 -22.13
C GLN A 139 -6.48 -6.87 -23.29
N ILE A 140 -7.07 -5.70 -23.06
CA ILE A 140 -7.10 -4.61 -24.04
C ILE A 140 -5.68 -4.10 -24.32
N ALA A 141 -4.87 -3.86 -23.29
CA ALA A 141 -3.51 -3.34 -23.47
C ALA A 141 -2.59 -4.32 -24.23
N ILE A 142 -2.73 -5.62 -24.00
CA ILE A 142 -2.02 -6.66 -24.76
C ILE A 142 -2.45 -6.65 -26.23
N LEU A 143 -3.76 -6.44 -26.50
CA LEU A 143 -4.27 -6.33 -27.86
C LEU A 143 -3.64 -5.15 -28.62
N PHE A 144 -3.38 -4.04 -27.92
CA PHE A 144 -2.66 -2.88 -28.47
C PHE A 144 -1.13 -3.03 -28.49
N SER A 145 -0.59 -4.21 -28.16
CA SER A 145 0.85 -4.50 -28.11
C SER A 145 1.63 -3.52 -27.22
N VAL A 146 1.04 -3.13 -26.09
CA VAL A 146 1.72 -2.31 -25.08
C VAL A 146 2.66 -3.19 -24.25
N ASP A 147 3.86 -2.69 -23.96
CA ASP A 147 4.86 -3.40 -23.16
C ASP A 147 4.33 -3.76 -21.75
N GLU A 148 4.65 -4.97 -21.29
CA GLU A 148 4.19 -5.50 -20.00
C GLU A 148 4.61 -4.63 -18.81
N LEU A 149 5.76 -3.96 -18.91
CA LEU A 149 6.22 -3.00 -17.90
C LEU A 149 5.30 -1.78 -17.82
N ILE A 150 4.86 -1.23 -18.95
CA ILE A 150 3.96 -0.07 -18.99
C ILE A 150 2.58 -0.47 -18.46
N ILE A 151 2.11 -1.68 -18.80
CA ILE A 151 0.86 -2.24 -18.27
C ILE A 151 0.94 -2.39 -16.75
N GLY A 152 2.06 -2.92 -16.24
CA GLY A 152 2.32 -3.04 -14.80
C GLY A 152 2.34 -1.68 -14.09
N LEU A 153 3.08 -0.72 -14.65
CA LEU A 153 3.29 0.61 -14.09
C LEU A 153 2.00 1.44 -14.02
N THR A 154 1.05 1.21 -14.91
CA THR A 154 -0.14 2.07 -15.07
C THR A 154 -1.42 1.32 -14.73
N VAL A 155 -1.87 0.45 -15.63
CA VAL A 155 -3.18 -0.21 -15.56
C VAL A 155 -3.31 -1.12 -14.34
N VAL A 156 -2.30 -1.97 -14.11
CA VAL A 156 -2.34 -2.92 -12.99
C VAL A 156 -2.18 -2.17 -11.67
N ALA A 157 -1.20 -1.28 -11.59
CA ALA A 157 -0.95 -0.44 -10.42
C ALA A 157 -2.18 0.37 -9.98
N ILE A 158 -2.79 1.12 -10.90
CA ILE A 158 -4.00 1.90 -10.60
C ILE A 158 -5.11 0.97 -10.13
N GLY A 159 -5.30 -0.17 -10.81
CA GLY A 159 -6.38 -1.07 -10.46
C GLY A 159 -6.18 -1.81 -9.13
N THR A 160 -4.94 -2.13 -8.74
CA THR A 160 -4.66 -2.71 -7.42
C THR A 160 -4.72 -1.69 -6.29
N SER A 161 -4.59 -0.40 -6.60
CA SER A 161 -4.71 0.71 -5.66
C SER A 161 -6.12 1.31 -5.58
N LEU A 162 -7.06 0.90 -6.42
CA LEU A 162 -8.48 1.29 -6.33
C LEU A 162 -9.14 1.05 -4.96
N PRO A 163 -8.80 -0.03 -4.22
CA PRO A 163 -9.38 -0.24 -2.90
C PRO A 163 -8.92 0.75 -1.82
N GLU A 164 -7.84 1.49 -2.07
CA GLU A 164 -7.15 2.39 -1.12
C GLU A 164 -7.74 3.80 -1.16
#